data_AF-A0A7J8VCF0-F1
#
_entry.id   AF-A0A7J8VCF0-F1
#
_cell.length_a   1.000
_cell.length_b   1.000
_cell.length_c   1.000
_cell.angle_alpha   90.00
_cell.angle_beta   90.00
_cell.angle_gamma   90.00
#
_symmetry.space_group_name_H-M   'P 1'
#
loop_
_entity.id
_entity.type
_entity.pdbx_description
1 polymer ?
#
loop_
_entity_poly.entity_id
_entity_poly.type
_entity_poly.pdbx_seq_one_letter_code
_entity_poly.pdbx_strand_id
1 'polypeptide(L)'
;MGISTYSYIFFCCYFFFVIPTLEAHITEYDEYWKARELEAIKNLDKAYHPNPEDVVRHYNDHFSRTMLEFNSTERVLKESKKGLCGKGGEFYVVTDPINNVFDPKPRTLRHAATQTGPLWITFKRSMTIKLE
;
A
#
# COMPACT_ATOMS: atom_id res chain seq x y z
N MET A 1 -3.43 20.18 -52.99
CA MET A 1 -4.16 19.51 -51.89
C MET A 1 -4.82 18.28 -52.48
N GLY A 2 -4.35 17.09 -52.07
CA GLY A 2 -4.71 15.82 -52.70
C GLY A 2 -6.01 15.25 -52.14
N ILE A 3 -6.58 14.27 -52.85
CA ILE A 3 -7.83 13.57 -52.50
C ILE A 3 -7.76 12.97 -51.08
N SER A 4 -6.57 12.57 -50.62
CA SER A 4 -6.31 12.08 -49.26
C SER A 4 -6.52 13.11 -48.15
N THR A 5 -6.26 14.39 -48.43
CA THR A 5 -6.44 15.48 -47.45
C THR A 5 -7.93 15.72 -47.20
N TYR A 6 -8.74 15.70 -48.25
CA TYR A 6 -10.19 15.81 -48.14
C TYR A 6 -10.80 14.59 -47.44
N SER A 7 -10.33 13.38 -47.74
CA SER A 7 -10.77 12.15 -47.07
C SER A 7 -10.48 12.18 -45.55
N TYR A 8 -9.31 12.66 -45.15
CA TYR A 8 -8.97 12.83 -43.74
C TYR A 8 -9.84 13.89 -43.05
N ILE A 9 -10.08 15.03 -43.71
CA ILE A 9 -10.96 16.08 -43.20
C ILE A 9 -12.38 15.56 -43.02
N PHE A 10 -12.93 14.83 -44.00
CA PHE A 10 -14.26 14.20 -43.90
C PHE A 10 -14.34 13.18 -42.75
N PHE A 11 -13.30 12.35 -42.60
CA PHE A 11 -13.20 11.39 -41.49
C PHE A 11 -13.19 12.12 -40.13
N CYS A 12 -12.40 13.18 -39.97
CA CYS A 12 -12.37 13.98 -38.75
C CYS A 12 -13.69 14.71 -38.48
N CYS A 13 -14.34 15.25 -39.52
CA CYS A 13 -15.64 15.91 -39.36
C CYS A 13 -16.73 14.94 -38.88
N TYR A 14 -16.71 13.69 -39.32
CA TYR A 14 -17.67 12.67 -38.86
C TYR A 14 -17.65 12.51 -37.33
N PHE A 15 -16.46 12.47 -36.71
CA PHE A 15 -16.36 12.40 -35.25
C PHE A 15 -16.88 13.65 -34.55
N PHE A 16 -16.69 14.85 -35.13
CA PHE A 16 -17.23 16.09 -34.56
C PHE A 16 -18.76 16.13 -34.52
N PHE A 17 -19.44 15.44 -35.44
CA PHE A 17 -20.90 15.33 -35.41
C PHE A 17 -21.39 14.16 -34.55
N VAL A 18 -20.68 13.03 -34.53
CA VAL A 18 -21.08 11.84 -33.75
C VAL A 18 -20.83 12.02 -32.26
N ILE A 19 -19.68 12.57 -31.85
CA ILE A 19 -19.29 12.67 -30.43
C ILE A 19 -20.31 13.47 -29.59
N PRO A 20 -20.83 14.63 -30.03
CA PRO A 20 -21.85 15.37 -29.27
C PRO A 20 -23.20 14.64 -29.21
N THR A 21 -23.54 13.80 -30.20
CA THR A 21 -24.76 13.00 -30.19
C THR A 21 -24.66 11.76 -29.31
N LEU A 22 -23.44 11.38 -28.92
CA LEU A 22 -23.18 10.40 -27.89
C LEU A 22 -23.19 11.10 -26.52
N GLU A 23 -24.31 11.74 -26.16
CA GLU A 23 -24.56 12.07 -24.75
C GLU A 23 -24.70 10.74 -24.00
N ALA A 24 -23.57 10.22 -23.52
CA ALA A 24 -23.58 9.12 -22.59
C ALA A 24 -24.22 9.66 -21.31
N HIS A 25 -25.43 9.20 -21.01
CA HIS A 25 -26.19 9.52 -19.80
C HIS A 25 -25.47 8.95 -18.55
N ILE A 26 -24.34 9.57 -18.21
CA ILE A 26 -23.44 9.21 -17.09
C ILE A 26 -23.67 10.16 -15.90
N THR A 27 -24.45 11.24 -16.07
CA THR A 27 -24.59 12.31 -15.07
C THR A 27 -25.63 12.03 -14.00
N GLU A 28 -26.43 10.97 -14.11
CA GLU A 28 -27.43 10.61 -13.11
C GLU A 28 -26.93 9.46 -12.23
N TYR A 29 -26.18 9.81 -11.18
CA TYR A 29 -25.88 8.87 -10.11
C TYR A 29 -27.16 8.56 -9.31
N ASP A 30 -27.39 7.28 -9.04
CA ASP A 30 -28.46 6.86 -8.12
C ASP A 30 -28.24 7.46 -6.72
N GLU A 31 -29.32 7.54 -5.93
CA GLU A 31 -29.26 8.11 -4.59
C GLU A 31 -28.31 7.34 -3.65
N TYR A 32 -28.13 6.03 -3.88
CA TYR A 32 -27.27 5.17 -3.07
C TYR A 32 -25.79 5.54 -3.21
N TRP A 33 -25.31 5.78 -4.43
CA TRP A 33 -23.94 6.22 -4.68
C TRP A 33 -23.68 7.63 -4.13
N LYS A 34 -24.65 8.55 -4.26
CA LYS A 34 -24.55 9.88 -3.65
C LYS A 34 -24.49 9.81 -2.12
N ALA A 35 -25.28 8.94 -1.50
CA ALA A 35 -25.24 8.74 -0.06
C ALA A 35 -23.89 8.16 0.41
N ARG A 36 -23.34 7.18 -0.31
CA ARG A 36 -22.02 6.62 -0.02
C ARG A 36 -20.89 7.62 -0.22
N GLU A 37 -20.98 8.47 -1.24
CA GLU A 37 -20.01 9.56 -1.45
C GLU A 37 -19.99 10.51 -0.25
N LEU A 38 -21.17 10.94 0.20
CA LEU A 38 -21.30 11.84 1.34
C LEU A 38 -20.79 11.18 2.63
N GLU A 39 -21.06 9.89 2.83
CA GLU A 39 -20.49 9.12 3.93
C GLU A 39 -18.96 9.05 3.87
N ALA A 40 -18.40 8.78 2.69
CA ALA A 40 -16.96 8.71 2.47
C ALA A 40 -16.28 10.05 2.77
N ILE A 41 -16.86 11.18 2.32
CA ILE A 41 -16.38 12.53 2.62
C ILE A 41 -16.43 12.80 4.12
N LYS A 42 -17.56 12.49 4.76
CA LYS A 42 -17.71 12.66 6.21
C LYS A 42 -16.70 11.83 7.00
N ASN A 43 -16.41 10.62 6.55
CA ASN A 43 -15.41 9.75 7.18
C ASN A 43 -13.99 10.28 6.96
N LEU A 44 -13.69 10.84 5.78
CA LEU A 44 -12.42 11.50 5.48
C LEU A 44 -12.21 12.70 6.40
N ASP A 45 -13.20 13.58 6.53
CA ASP A 45 -13.12 14.77 7.39
C ASP A 45 -12.89 14.41 8.86
N LYS A 46 -13.53 13.33 9.33
CA LYS A 46 -13.32 12.80 10.68
C LYS A 46 -11.95 12.16 10.89
N ALA A 47 -11.38 11.55 9.84
CA ALA A 47 -10.08 10.89 9.90
C ALA A 47 -8.91 11.86 9.69
N TYR A 48 -9.18 13.05 9.14
CA TYR A 48 -8.15 14.04 8.86
C TYR A 48 -7.61 14.68 10.14
N HIS A 49 -6.31 14.53 10.38
CA HIS A 49 -5.60 15.29 11.40
C HIS A 49 -4.80 16.43 10.75
N PRO A 50 -4.95 17.69 11.23
CA PRO A 50 -4.24 18.83 10.66
C PRO A 50 -2.72 18.73 10.81
N ASN A 51 -2.24 17.95 11.78
CA ASN A 51 -0.83 17.66 11.96
C ASN A 51 -0.54 16.17 11.73
N PRO A 52 -0.08 15.76 10.53
CA PRO A 52 0.17 14.36 10.22
C PRO A 52 1.31 13.76 11.05
N GLU A 53 2.21 14.60 11.58
CA GLU A 53 3.30 14.14 12.44
C GLU A 53 2.80 13.53 13.75
N ASP A 54 1.66 13.98 14.28
CA ASP A 54 1.11 13.45 15.53
C ASP A 54 0.64 12.00 15.36
N VAL A 55 0.05 11.66 14.21
CA VAL A 55 -0.38 10.29 13.91
C VAL A 55 0.82 9.35 13.82
N VAL A 56 1.86 9.76 13.09
CA VAL A 56 3.07 8.98 12.92
C VAL A 56 3.82 8.84 14.25
N ARG A 57 4.00 9.94 14.99
CA ARG A 57 4.68 9.91 16.29
C ARG A 57 3.91 9.08 17.31
N HIS A 58 2.59 9.22 17.40
CA HIS A 58 1.75 8.44 18.31
C HIS A 58 1.86 6.94 18.03
N TYR A 59 1.78 6.54 16.76
CA TYR A 59 1.97 5.14 16.37
C TYR A 59 3.37 4.63 16.73
N ASN A 60 4.42 5.36 16.34
CA ASN A 60 5.80 4.94 16.58
C ASN A 60 6.13 4.86 18.07
N ASP A 61 5.62 5.79 18.87
CA ASP A 61 5.78 5.82 20.33
C ASP A 61 5.03 4.65 20.99
N HIS A 62 3.77 4.41 20.61
CA HIS A 62 3.01 3.27 21.10
C HIS A 62 3.68 1.95 20.73
N PHE A 63 4.06 1.77 19.46
CA PHE A 63 4.75 0.57 18.99
C PHE A 63 6.05 0.33 19.75
N SER A 64 6.88 1.37 19.91
CA SER A 64 8.17 1.27 20.61
C SER A 64 7.99 0.94 22.09
N ARG A 65 7.02 1.55 22.77
CA ARG A 65 6.68 1.25 24.17
C ARG A 65 6.18 -0.17 24.35
N THR A 66 5.24 -0.60 23.50
CA THR A 66 4.71 -1.97 23.50
C THR A 66 5.85 -2.98 23.31
N MET A 67 6.78 -2.74 22.38
CA MET A 67 7.96 -3.58 22.17
C MET A 67 8.90 -3.62 23.38
N LEU A 68 9.13 -2.48 24.05
CA LEU A 68 9.93 -2.41 25.26
C LEU A 68 9.29 -3.17 26.42
N GLU A 69 7.98 -2.97 26.66
CA GLU A 69 7.22 -3.60 27.73
C GLU A 69 7.23 -5.14 27.62
N PHE A 70 7.10 -5.66 26.39
CA PHE A 70 7.20 -7.10 26.12
C PHE A 70 8.58 -7.68 26.39
N ASN A 71 9.66 -6.90 26.26
CA ASN A 71 11.03 -7.34 26.55
C ASN A 71 11.37 -7.20 28.04
N SER A 72 10.76 -6.26 28.76
CA SER A 72 11.02 -6.02 30.19
C SER A 72 10.18 -6.88 31.14
N THR A 73 9.04 -7.43 30.69
CA THR A 73 8.14 -8.20 31.55
C THR A 73 7.96 -9.63 31.04
N GLU A 74 8.70 -10.59 31.63
CA GLU A 74 8.42 -12.02 31.46
C GLU A 74 6.98 -12.40 31.84
N ARG A 75 6.25 -11.52 32.55
CA ARG A 75 4.87 -11.75 32.99
C ARG A 75 3.81 -11.75 31.88
N VAL A 76 4.09 -11.19 30.70
CA VAL A 76 3.12 -11.21 29.58
C VAL A 76 3.17 -12.52 28.77
N LEU A 77 4.08 -13.45 29.10
CA LEU A 77 4.28 -14.73 28.43
C LEU A 77 3.09 -15.70 28.47
N LYS A 78 2.05 -15.46 29.29
CA LYS A 78 0.88 -16.35 29.36
C LYS A 78 -0.23 -15.99 28.37
N GLU A 79 -0.39 -14.71 28.01
CA GLU A 79 -1.49 -14.26 27.14
C GLU A 79 -1.05 -14.01 25.68
N SER A 80 0.23 -13.71 25.44
CA SER A 80 0.73 -13.44 24.08
C SER A 80 0.99 -14.70 23.22
N LYS A 81 0.50 -15.88 23.63
CA LYS A 81 0.76 -17.16 22.92
C LYS A 81 0.05 -17.26 21.56
N LYS A 82 -0.74 -16.27 21.17
CA LYS A 82 -1.28 -16.14 19.81
C LYS A 82 -0.87 -14.81 19.20
N GLY A 83 0.14 -14.87 18.34
CA GLY A 83 0.21 -13.95 17.19
C GLY A 83 1.14 -12.74 17.30
N LEU A 84 2.41 -12.93 17.64
CA LEU A 84 3.43 -11.96 17.20
C LEU A 84 4.43 -12.63 16.25
N CYS A 85 4.43 -12.16 15.01
CA CYS A 85 5.44 -12.46 14.00
C CYS A 85 6.83 -12.11 14.58
N GLY A 86 7.63 -13.13 14.92
CA GLY A 86 9.03 -12.96 15.32
C GLY A 86 9.34 -13.00 16.82
N LYS A 87 8.35 -13.10 17.73
CA LYS A 87 8.65 -13.16 19.18
C LYS A 87 9.56 -14.35 19.55
N GLY A 88 10.71 -14.08 20.18
CA GLY A 88 11.74 -15.07 20.49
C GLY A 88 12.63 -15.47 19.31
N GLY A 89 12.48 -14.80 18.16
CA GLY A 89 13.28 -15.02 16.96
C GLY A 89 14.61 -14.29 16.96
N GLU A 90 15.54 -14.78 16.14
CA GLU A 90 16.84 -14.13 15.90
C GLU A 90 16.69 -12.88 15.01
N PHE A 91 17.60 -11.92 15.17
CA PHE A 91 17.67 -10.77 14.28
C PHE A 91 18.26 -11.15 12.92
N TYR A 92 17.55 -10.81 11.86
CA TYR A 92 18.02 -10.98 10.49
C TYR A 92 18.14 -9.63 9.81
N VAL A 93 19.38 -9.26 9.49
CA VAL A 93 19.69 -7.99 8.85
C VAL A 93 19.79 -8.19 7.34
N VAL A 94 18.80 -7.66 6.61
CA VAL A 94 18.80 -7.59 5.15
C VAL A 94 19.85 -6.57 4.71
N THR A 95 20.79 -7.00 3.87
CA THR A 95 21.81 -6.12 3.28
C THR A 95 21.67 -5.96 1.78
N ASP A 96 21.14 -6.98 1.13
CA ASP A 96 21.11 -7.08 -0.31
C ASP A 96 19.68 -6.97 -0.82
N PRO A 97 19.39 -6.01 -1.72
CA PRO A 97 18.03 -5.79 -2.25
C PRO A 97 17.64 -6.80 -3.34
N ILE A 98 18.52 -7.77 -3.64
CA ILE A 98 18.31 -8.76 -4.70
C ILE A 98 17.18 -9.70 -4.29
N ASN A 99 16.23 -9.91 -5.18
CA ASN A 99 15.09 -10.80 -5.00
C ASN A 99 15.15 -11.95 -6.03
N ASN A 100 15.74 -13.09 -5.64
CA ASN A 100 15.77 -14.29 -6.49
C ASN A 100 14.73 -15.30 -5.99
N VAL A 101 13.77 -15.67 -6.84
CA VAL A 101 12.68 -16.61 -6.50
C VAL A 101 13.19 -18.04 -6.28
N PHE A 102 14.10 -18.50 -7.12
CA PHE A 102 14.52 -19.92 -7.16
C PHE A 102 15.65 -20.23 -6.17
N ASP A 103 16.53 -19.27 -5.93
CA ASP A 103 17.65 -19.40 -4.98
C ASP A 103 17.83 -18.10 -4.18
N PRO A 104 17.00 -17.88 -3.14
CA PRO A 104 17.08 -16.69 -2.32
C PRO A 104 18.35 -16.74 -1.49
N LYS A 105 19.33 -15.89 -1.81
CA LYS A 105 20.60 -15.85 -1.07
C LYS A 105 20.42 -15.37 0.36
N PRO A 106 21.26 -15.82 1.32
CA PRO A 106 21.32 -15.21 2.63
C PRO A 106 21.53 -13.70 2.52
N ARG A 107 21.01 -12.96 3.50
CA ARG A 107 20.96 -11.49 3.60
C ARG A 107 20.01 -10.79 2.62
N THR A 108 19.14 -11.53 1.94
CA THR A 108 18.03 -11.00 1.13
C THR A 108 16.70 -11.06 1.87
N LEU A 109 15.74 -10.22 1.48
CA LEU A 109 14.41 -10.20 2.11
C LEU A 109 13.65 -11.52 1.88
N ARG A 110 13.74 -12.11 0.67
CA ARG A 110 13.04 -13.37 0.37
C ARG A 110 13.57 -14.52 1.22
N HIS A 111 14.88 -14.64 1.38
CA HIS A 111 15.46 -15.65 2.27
C HIS A 111 14.95 -15.47 3.70
N ALA A 112 14.86 -14.23 4.19
CA ALA A 112 14.35 -13.94 5.53
C ALA A 112 12.87 -14.34 5.70
N ALA A 113 12.03 -13.99 4.71
CA ALA A 113 10.58 -14.18 4.76
C ALA A 113 10.14 -15.64 4.59
N THR A 114 10.96 -16.49 3.97
CA THR A 114 10.65 -17.92 3.76
C THR A 114 11.13 -18.82 4.91
N GLN A 115 11.81 -18.27 5.92
CA GLN A 115 12.23 -19.07 7.08
C GLN A 115 11.03 -19.54 7.91
N THR A 116 11.06 -20.80 8.35
CA THR A 116 9.97 -21.41 9.14
C THR A 116 9.97 -20.94 10.60
N GLY A 117 11.09 -20.41 11.09
CA GLY A 117 11.23 -19.92 12.47
C GLY A 117 10.85 -18.46 12.66
N PRO A 118 10.58 -18.03 13.90
CA PRO A 118 10.40 -16.61 14.20
C PRO A 118 11.69 -15.85 13.90
N LEU A 119 11.58 -14.72 13.20
CA LEU A 119 12.72 -13.91 12.77
C LEU A 119 12.37 -12.42 12.85
N TRP A 120 13.27 -11.61 13.40
CA TRP A 120 13.15 -10.15 13.40
C TRP A 120 13.89 -9.57 12.20
N ILE A 121 13.16 -9.28 11.12
CA ILE A 121 13.73 -8.75 9.88
C ILE A 121 13.98 -7.25 10.04
N THR A 122 15.22 -6.83 9.84
CA THR A 122 15.66 -5.43 9.85
C THR A 122 16.44 -5.11 8.59
N PHE A 123 16.56 -3.82 8.25
CA PHE A 123 17.25 -3.38 7.04
C PHE A 123 18.51 -2.59 7.41
N LYS A 124 19.66 -2.98 6.85
CA LYS A 124 20.94 -2.29 7.13
C LYS A 124 20.94 -0.82 6.68
N ARG A 125 20.16 -0.51 5.65
CA ARG A 125 20.01 0.82 5.06
C ARG A 125 18.69 0.90 4.30
N SER A 126 18.26 2.11 3.95
CA SER A 126 17.16 2.31 3.00
C SER A 126 17.47 1.60 1.69
N MET A 127 16.53 0.80 1.18
CA MET A 127 16.68 0.02 -0.04
C MET A 127 15.36 -0.12 -0.79
N THR A 128 15.44 -0.11 -2.13
CA THR A 128 14.31 -0.40 -3.00
C THR A 128 14.39 -1.86 -3.43
N ILE A 129 13.42 -2.68 -3.03
CA ILE A 129 13.34 -4.09 -3.37
C ILE A 129 12.22 -4.27 -4.38
N LYS A 130 12.56 -4.80 -5.56
CA LYS A 130 11.56 -5.19 -6.56
C LYS A 130 11.19 -6.64 -6.32
N LEU A 131 9.90 -6.88 -6.05
CA LEU A 131 9.35 -8.21 -5.99
C LEU A 131 8.95 -8.62 -7.41
N GLU A 132 9.61 -9.66 -7.90
CA GLU A 132 9.26 -10.42 -9.11
C GLU A 132 8.39 -11.61 -8.73
#